data_AF-A0AAW7YV06-F1
#
_entry.id   AF-A0AAW7YV06-F1
#
_cell.length_a   1.000
_cell.length_b   1.000
_cell.length_c   1.000
_cell.angle_alpha   90.00
_cell.angle_beta   90.00
_cell.angle_gamma   90.00
#
_symmetry.space_group_name_H-M   'P 1'
#
loop_
_entity.id
_entity.type
_entity.pdbx_description
1 polymer ?
#
loop_
_entity_poly.entity_id
_entity_poly.type
_entity_poly.pdbx_seq_one_letter_code
_entity_poly.pdbx_strand_id
1 'polypeptide(L)' 'IDTHVHIWDRTRGETFIAETPFPSLTGKAFLPGDLVPVLADTGAESAVLVHGPATVKHALHCLDLWRQHDVFRSVIGWID' A
#
# COMPACT_ATOMS: atom_id res chain seq x y z
N ILE A 1 -8.69 0.18 -13.11
CA ILE A 1 -8.39 0.57 -11.72
C ILE A 1 -8.23 -0.72 -10.94
N ASP A 2 -7.10 -0.92 -10.27
CA ASP A 2 -6.94 -2.00 -9.29
C ASP A 2 -7.55 -1.54 -7.96
N THR A 3 -8.58 -2.23 -7.47
CA THR A 3 -9.35 -1.78 -6.32
C THR A 3 -8.76 -2.21 -4.97
N HIS A 4 -7.64 -2.93 -4.94
CA HIS A 4 -7.09 -3.42 -3.69
C HIS A 4 -5.56 -3.57 -3.75
N VAL A 5 -4.84 -2.54 -3.33
CA VAL A 5 -3.37 -2.60 -3.20
C VAL A 5 -2.91 -2.16 -1.81
N HIS A 6 -1.74 -2.66 -1.40
CA HIS A 6 -1.07 -2.25 -0.16
C HIS A 6 0.33 -1.71 -0.48
N ILE A 7 0.79 -0.73 0.29
CA ILE A 7 2.16 -0.20 0.24
C ILE A 7 2.89 -0.58 1.51
N TRP A 8 4.11 -1.11 1.35
CA TRP A 8 4.94 -1.61 2.43
C TRP A 8 6.27 -0.84 2.50
N ASP A 9 6.32 0.13 3.41
CA ASP A 9 7.52 0.90 3.70
C ASP A 9 8.20 0.42 4.99
N ARG A 10 9.33 -0.28 4.83
CA ARG A 10 10.10 -0.85 5.95
C ARG A 10 10.71 0.21 6.87
N THR A 11 10.89 1.44 6.39
CA THR A 11 11.49 2.52 7.20
C THR A 11 10.58 2.97 8.34
N ARG A 12 9.28 2.62 8.28
CA ARG A 12 8.29 3.01 9.27
C ARG A 12 8.22 2.10 10.51
N GLY A 13 8.89 0.95 10.47
CA GLY A 13 8.90 -0.02 11.59
C GLY A 13 7.52 -0.54 11.97
N GLU A 14 6.57 -0.60 11.02
CA GLU A 14 5.21 -1.07 11.23
C GLU A 14 5.12 -2.60 11.13
N THR A 15 4.05 -3.19 11.69
CA THR A 15 3.81 -4.64 11.61
C THR A 15 3.27 -5.02 10.23
N PHE A 16 3.94 -5.95 9.55
CA PHE A 16 3.55 -6.45 8.23
C PHE A 16 2.76 -7.75 8.36
N ILE A 17 1.44 -7.65 8.52
CA ILE A 17 0.56 -8.83 8.73
C ILE A 17 0.63 -9.87 7.59
N ALA A 18 1.00 -9.45 6.38
CA ALA A 18 1.13 -10.33 5.23
C ALA A 18 2.33 -11.28 5.32
N GLU A 19 3.33 -11.00 6.16
CA GLU A 19 4.47 -11.91 6.34
C GLU A 19 4.08 -13.22 7.02
N THR A 20 3.00 -13.22 7.82
CA THR A 20 2.51 -14.44 8.48
C THR A 20 2.05 -15.50 7.48
N PRO A 21 1.12 -15.21 6.54
CA PRO A 21 0.78 -16.15 5.48
C PRO A 21 1.85 -16.25 4.37
N PHE A 22 2.71 -15.24 4.20
CA PHE A 22 3.72 -15.20 3.14
C PHE A 22 5.13 -14.87 3.65
N PRO A 23 5.84 -15.83 4.28
CA PRO A 23 7.17 -15.60 4.85
C PRO A 23 8.23 -15.14 3.83
N SER A 24 8.04 -15.45 2.54
CA SER A 24 8.92 -15.00 1.44
C SER A 24 8.92 -13.48 1.22
N LEU A 25 8.02 -12.76 1.88
CA LEU A 25 7.93 -11.30 1.87
C LEU A 25 8.76 -10.64 2.98
N THR A 26 9.34 -11.45 3.88
CA THR A 26 10.17 -10.97 4.98
C THR A 26 11.31 -10.10 4.46
N GLY A 27 11.42 -8.89 5.00
CA GLY A 27 12.46 -7.91 4.66
C GLY A 27 12.22 -7.15 3.36
N LYS A 28 11.15 -7.45 2.62
CA LYS A 28 10.87 -6.77 1.35
C LYS A 28 10.02 -5.53 1.55
N ALA A 29 10.38 -4.47 0.83
CA ALA A 29 9.55 -3.28 0.66
C ALA A 29 8.73 -3.40 -0.63
N PHE A 30 7.64 -2.65 -0.69
CA PHE A 30 6.87 -2.44 -1.90
C PHE A 30 6.31 -1.01 -1.87
N LEU A 31 6.91 -0.11 -2.64
CA LEU A 31 6.66 1.32 -2.61
C LEU A 31 5.82 1.76 -3.82
N PRO A 32 5.28 2.99 -3.85
CA PRO A 32 4.46 3.46 -4.98
C PRO A 32 5.16 3.33 -6.35
N GLY A 33 6.48 3.49 -6.41
CA GLY A 33 7.25 3.29 -7.63
C GLY A 33 7.27 1.84 -8.12
N ASP A 34 7.23 0.86 -7.21
CA ASP A 34 7.20 -0.57 -7.53
C ASP A 34 5.80 -1.00 -8.02
N LEU A 35 4.76 -0.28 -7.62
CA LEU A 35 3.37 -0.53 -8.03
C LEU A 35 3.11 -0.19 -9.50
N VAL A 36 3.74 0.87 -10.02
CA VAL A 36 3.45 1.37 -11.38
C VAL A 36 3.68 0.32 -12.47
N PRO A 37 4.83 -0.40 -12.50
CA PRO A 37 5.02 -1.50 -13.45
C PRO A 37 3.98 -2.62 -13.32
N VAL A 38 3.61 -2.99 -12.09
CA VAL A 38 2.61 -4.05 -11.83
C VAL A 38 1.24 -3.65 -12.37
N LEU A 39 0.84 -2.40 -12.19
CA LEU A 39 -0.42 -1.89 -12.73
C LEU A 39 -0.43 -1.93 -14.27
N ALA A 40 0.68 -1.52 -14.90
CA ALA A 40 0.82 -1.55 -16.35
C ALA A 40 0.65 -2.97 -16.93
N ASP A 41 1.22 -3.98 -16.28
CA ASP A 41 1.10 -5.39 -16.68
C ASP A 41 -0.35 -5.92 -16.64
N THR A 42 -1.20 -5.32 -15.79
CA THR A 42 -2.63 -5.67 -15.66
C THR A 42 -3.54 -4.79 -16.53
N GLY A 43 -3.00 -3.77 -17.20
CA GLY A 43 -3.79 -2.75 -17.90
C GLY A 43 -4.52 -1.77 -16.97
N ALA A 44 -4.22 -1.78 -15.68
CA ALA A 44 -4.75 -0.79 -14.74
C ALA A 44 -3.91 0.49 -14.79
N GLU A 45 -4.57 1.65 -14.84
CA GLU A 45 -3.87 2.95 -14.84
C GLU A 45 -3.78 3.58 -13.45
N SER A 46 -4.48 3.02 -12.47
CA SER A 46 -4.56 3.57 -11.11
C SER A 46 -5.08 2.54 -10.11
N ALA A 47 -4.94 2.85 -8.82
CA ALA A 47 -5.26 1.94 -7.73
C ALA A 47 -6.05 2.59 -6.58
N VAL A 48 -6.69 1.74 -5.78
CA VAL A 48 -7.24 2.08 -4.46
C VAL A 48 -6.28 1.56 -3.39
N LEU A 49 -5.74 2.48 -2.58
CA LEU A 49 -4.76 2.16 -1.54
C LEU A 49 -5.48 1.72 -0.26
N VAL A 50 -5.30 0.46 0.13
CA VAL A 50 -5.89 -0.13 1.33
C VAL A 50 -4.85 -0.17 2.44
N HIS A 51 -5.25 0.22 3.66
CA HIS A 51 -4.39 0.17 4.83
C HIS A 51 -3.77 -1.24 5.00
N GLY A 52 -2.50 -1.31 5.41
CA GLY A 52 -1.89 -2.56 5.87
C GLY A 52 -2.17 -2.75 7.37
N PRO A 53 -1.34 -2.20 8.27
CA PRO A 53 -1.63 -2.13 9.69
C PRO A 53 -2.99 -1.50 10.00
N ALA A 54 -3.71 -2.11 10.95
CA ALA A 54 -4.97 -1.62 11.51
C ALA A 54 -4.73 -0.49 12.52
N THR A 55 -4.22 0.65 12.05
CA THR A 55 -3.94 1.82 12.91
C THR A 55 -4.28 3.14 12.21
N VAL A 56 -4.77 4.11 12.97
CA VAL A 56 -5.02 5.48 12.47
C VAL A 56 -3.74 6.11 11.93
N LYS A 57 -2.58 5.87 12.57
CA LYS A 57 -1.28 6.36 12.13
C LYS A 57 -0.94 5.89 10.71
N HIS A 58 -1.21 4.62 10.40
CA HIS A 58 -0.98 4.09 9.07
C HIS A 58 -2.02 4.61 8.06
N ALA A 59 -3.29 4.75 8.46
CA ALA A 59 -4.31 5.35 7.61
C ALA A 59 -3.95 6.78 7.16
N LEU A 60 -3.41 7.61 8.08
CA LEU A 60 -2.89 8.94 7.76
C LEU A 60 -1.70 8.89 6.79
N HIS A 61 -0.80 7.92 6.97
CA HIS A 61 0.29 7.70 6.03
C HIS A 61 -0.20 7.34 4.62
N CYS A 62 -1.23 6.50 4.50
CA CYS A 62 -1.86 6.21 3.21
C CYS A 62 -2.44 7.48 2.55
N LEU A 63 -3.03 8.39 3.34
CA LEU A 63 -3.51 9.67 2.83
C LEU A 63 -2.36 10.57 2.35
N ASP A 64 -1.21 10.56 3.02
CA ASP A 64 -0.03 11.30 2.58
C ASP A 64 0.52 10.74 1.26
N LEU A 65 0.59 9.41 1.12
CA LEU A 65 0.95 8.76 -0.14
C LEU A 65 -0.03 9.11 -1.26
N TRP A 66 -1.32 9.09 -0.98
CA TRP A 66 -2.36 9.47 -1.94
C TRP A 66 -2.20 10.92 -2.43
N ARG A 67 -1.83 11.86 -1.54
CA ARG A 67 -1.57 13.26 -1.93
C ARG A 67 -0.33 13.43 -2.79
N GLN A 68 0.65 12.53 -2.67
CA GLN A 68 1.95 12.63 -3.33
C GLN A 68 2.03 11.84 -4.65
N HIS A 69 1.11 10.90 -4.87
CA HIS A 69 1.15 9.99 -6.00
C HIS A 69 -0.20 9.87 -6.70
N ASP A 70 -0.29 10.41 -7.92
CA ASP A 70 -1.50 10.42 -8.76
C ASP A 70 -2.04 9.01 -9.12
N VAL A 71 -1.21 7.98 -8.95
CA VAL A 71 -1.59 6.58 -9.18
C VAL A 71 -2.71 6.14 -8.24
N PHE A 72 -2.84 6.75 -7.06
CA PHE A 72 -3.89 6.40 -6.11
C PHE A 72 -5.14 7.27 -6.32
N ARG A 73 -6.28 6.64 -6.58
CA ARG A 73 -7.56 7.36 -6.75
C ARG A 73 -8.34 7.53 -5.45
N SER A 74 -8.11 6.66 -4.49
CA SER A 74 -8.75 6.72 -3.17
C SER A 74 -7.97 5.89 -2.15
N VAL A 75 -8.33 6.07 -0.88
CA VAL A 75 -7.75 5.35 0.27
C VAL A 75 -8.85 4.67 1.07
N ILE A 76 -8.66 3.39 1.37
CA ILE A 76 -9.42 2.66 2.40
C ILE A 76 -8.57 2.68 3.68
N GLY A 77 -8.90 3.59 4.58
CA GLY A 77 -8.21 3.79 5.85
C GLY A 77 -8.71 2.87 6.97
N TRP A 78 -8.23 3.12 8.18
CA TRP A 78 -8.61 2.40 9.40
C TRP A 78 -8.85 3.36 10.56
N ILE A 79 -9.93 3.15 11.30
CA ILE A 79 -10.30 3.80 12.57
C ILE A 79 -10.92 2.75 13.51
N ASP A 80 -11.03 3.07 14.80
CA ASP A 80 -11.78 2.28 15.80
C ASP A 80 -13.29 2.58 15.71
#